data_AF-A0A2E1ABS0-F1
#
_entry.id   AF-A0A2E1ABS0-F1
#
_cell.length_a   1.000
_cell.length_b   1.000
_cell.length_c   1.000
_cell.angle_alpha   90.00
_cell.angle_beta   90.00
_cell.angle_gamma   90.00
#
_symmetry.space_group_name_H-M   'P 1'
#
loop_
_entity.id
_entity.type
_entity.pdbx_description
1 polymer ?
#
loop_
_entity_poly.entity_id
_entity_poly.type
_entity_poly.pdbx_seq_one_letter_code
_entity_poly.pdbx_strand_id
1 'polypeptide(L)'
;MQIVRCISCDGFGWVEDDFTGESSDCDWCAGIGYVYRDDQGVDHKIPREDWEQVASQLEALETQRLREMGYQGAAKKPWEQNIREGTKGGENPYADDAD
;
A
#
# COMPACT_ATOMS: atom_id res chain seq x y z
N MET A 1 -4.79 -17.17 15.18
CA MET A 1 -4.21 -16.83 13.85
C MET A 1 -3.97 -15.34 13.79
N GLN A 2 -2.85 -14.92 13.22
CA GLN A 2 -2.45 -13.51 13.07
C GLN A 2 -2.52 -13.11 11.60
N ILE A 3 -2.89 -11.86 11.27
CA ILE A 3 -2.82 -11.35 9.89
C ILE A 3 -1.41 -10.85 9.63
N VAL A 4 -0.77 -11.39 8.59
CA VAL A 4 0.59 -11.01 8.17
C VAL A 4 0.63 -10.69 6.69
N ARG A 5 1.64 -9.91 6.28
CA ARG A 5 1.88 -9.58 4.87
C ARG A 5 2.14 -10.86 4.08
N CYS A 6 1.51 -10.97 2.92
CA CYS A 6 1.73 -12.08 2.00
C CYS A 6 3.17 -12.03 1.46
N ILE A 7 3.97 -13.06 1.74
CA ILE A 7 5.36 -13.12 1.30
C ILE A 7 5.50 -13.30 -0.22
N SER A 8 4.50 -13.92 -0.85
CA SER A 8 4.54 -14.21 -2.30
C SER A 8 4.41 -12.97 -3.19
N CYS A 9 3.72 -11.92 -2.71
CA CYS A 9 3.54 -10.68 -3.46
C CYS A 9 3.97 -9.44 -2.67
N ASP A 10 4.75 -9.61 -1.61
CA ASP A 10 5.15 -8.54 -0.66
C ASP A 10 4.01 -7.59 -0.29
N GLY A 11 2.82 -8.18 -0.12
CA GLY A 11 1.59 -7.48 0.19
C GLY A 11 0.93 -6.65 -0.90
N PHE A 12 1.46 -6.57 -2.12
CA PHE A 12 0.79 -5.85 -3.22
C PHE A 12 -0.58 -6.47 -3.56
N GLY A 13 -0.71 -7.78 -3.43
CA GLY A 13 -1.96 -8.47 -3.78
C GLY A 13 -2.01 -8.90 -5.23
N TRP A 14 -1.19 -8.33 -6.11
CA TRP A 14 -0.96 -8.79 -7.48
C TRP A 14 0.51 -9.21 -7.69
N VAL A 15 0.75 -9.91 -8.78
CA VAL A 15 2.08 -10.18 -9.34
C VAL A 15 2.10 -9.68 -10.78
N GLU A 16 3.27 -9.29 -11.27
CA GLU A 16 3.49 -8.88 -12.66
C GLU A 16 4.39 -9.91 -13.33
N ASP A 17 4.04 -10.33 -14.54
CA ASP A 17 4.91 -11.16 -15.35
C ASP A 17 6.05 -10.31 -15.93
N ASP A 18 7.29 -10.68 -15.58
CA ASP A 18 8.49 -9.92 -15.97
C ASP A 18 8.74 -9.88 -17.49
N PHE A 19 8.13 -10.77 -18.28
CA PHE A 19 8.34 -10.86 -19.72
C PHE A 19 7.23 -10.17 -20.53
N THR A 20 5.98 -10.26 -20.10
CA THR A 20 4.82 -9.68 -20.79
C THR A 20 4.37 -8.35 -20.19
N GLY A 21 4.70 -8.08 -18.91
CA GLY A 21 4.18 -6.96 -18.14
C GLY A 21 2.71 -7.11 -17.72
N GLU A 22 2.12 -8.30 -17.88
CA GLU A 22 0.74 -8.55 -17.48
C GLU A 22 0.65 -8.70 -15.96
N SER A 23 -0.37 -8.09 -15.35
CA SER A 23 -0.65 -8.22 -13.92
C SER A 23 -1.78 -9.21 -13.66
N SER A 24 -1.62 -10.06 -12.66
CA SER A 24 -2.66 -10.95 -12.15
C SER A 24 -2.74 -10.90 -10.63
N ASP A 25 -3.90 -11.25 -10.07
CA ASP A 25 -4.02 -11.41 -8.63
C ASP A 25 -3.04 -12.48 -8.13
N CYS A 26 -2.47 -12.24 -6.95
CA CYS A 26 -1.61 -13.19 -6.29
C CYS A 26 -2.46 -14.36 -5.78
N ASP A 27 -2.25 -15.55 -6.35
CA ASP A 27 -3.00 -16.76 -6.01
C ASP A 27 -2.87 -17.13 -4.52
N TRP A 28 -1.74 -16.82 -3.89
CA TRP A 28 -1.48 -17.15 -2.48
C TRP A 28 -2.42 -16.42 -1.53
N CYS A 29 -2.63 -15.12 -1.74
CA CYS A 29 -3.51 -14.29 -0.91
C CYS A 29 -4.85 -13.94 -1.56
N ALA A 30 -5.13 -14.43 -2.77
CA ALA A 30 -6.31 -14.08 -3.56
C ALA A 30 -6.52 -12.56 -3.70
N GLY A 31 -5.47 -11.83 -4.08
CA GLY A 31 -5.61 -10.39 -4.30
C GLY A 31 -5.50 -9.52 -3.04
N ILE A 32 -5.57 -10.09 -1.82
CA ILE A 32 -5.71 -9.32 -0.59
C ILE A 32 -4.40 -8.65 -0.14
N GLY A 33 -3.26 -9.23 -0.49
CA GLY A 33 -1.94 -8.80 0.02
C GLY A 33 -1.61 -9.29 1.44
N TYR A 34 -2.56 -9.94 2.12
CA TYR A 34 -2.36 -10.46 3.47
C TYR A 34 -2.87 -11.90 3.59
N VAL A 35 -2.31 -12.63 4.57
CA VAL A 35 -2.62 -14.04 4.86
C VAL A 35 -2.77 -14.23 6.37
N TYR A 36 -3.46 -15.29 6.77
CA TYR A 36 -3.43 -15.75 8.16
C TYR A 36 -2.21 -16.60 8.40
N ARG A 37 -1.47 -16.31 9.47
CA ARG A 37 -0.45 -17.21 10.00
C ARG A 37 -0.97 -17.92 11.24
N ASP A 38 -0.88 -19.25 11.23
CA ASP A 38 -1.23 -20.07 12.38
C ASP A 38 -0.10 -20.12 13.41
N ASP A 39 -0.35 -20.83 14.52
CA ASP A 39 0.59 -20.94 15.64
C ASP A 39 1.80 -21.83 15.30
N GLN A 40 1.75 -22.58 14.20
CA GLN A 40 2.87 -23.34 13.65
C GLN A 40 3.69 -22.52 12.64
N GLY A 41 3.29 -21.27 12.37
CA GLY A 41 3.94 -20.39 11.42
C GLY A 41 3.56 -20.65 9.97
N VAL A 42 2.52 -21.43 9.70
CA VAL A 42 2.05 -21.72 8.34
C VAL A 42 1.09 -20.63 7.88
N ASP A 43 1.30 -20.17 6.65
CA ASP A 43 0.50 -19.14 6.01
C ASP A 43 -0.69 -19.76 5.25
N HIS A 44 -1.88 -19.22 5.51
CA HIS A 44 -3.15 -19.64 4.93
C HIS A 44 -3.87 -18.45 4.32
N LYS A 45 -4.55 -18.68 3.20
CA LYS A 45 -5.44 -17.68 2.60
C LYS A 45 -6.52 -17.28 3.61
N ILE A 46 -6.82 -15.99 3.70
CA ILE A 46 -7.95 -15.48 4.50
C ILE A 46 -9.25 -15.96 3.81
N PRO A 47 -10.06 -16.79 4.47
CA PRO A 47 -11.32 -17.28 3.91
C PRO A 47 -12.29 -16.13 3.64
N ARG A 48 -13.17 -16.29 2.65
CA ARG A 48 -14.06 -15.21 2.19
C ARG A 48 -15.09 -14.80 3.25
N GLU A 49 -15.53 -15.78 4.04
CA GLU A 49 -16.40 -15.60 5.19
C GLU A 49 -15.83 -14.67 6.26
N ASP A 50 -14.51 -14.53 6.34
CA ASP A 50 -13.84 -13.69 7.34
C ASP A 50 -13.62 -12.26 6.85
N TRP A 51 -13.81 -11.97 5.55
CA TRP A 51 -13.43 -10.68 4.96
C TRP A 51 -14.07 -9.48 5.65
N GLU A 52 -15.36 -9.56 5.96
CA GLU A 52 -16.05 -8.48 6.67
C GLU A 52 -15.52 -8.29 8.09
N GLN A 53 -15.15 -9.40 8.76
CA GLN A 53 -14.62 -9.37 10.12
C GLN A 53 -13.23 -8.73 10.18
N VAL A 54 -12.40 -8.98 9.17
CA VAL A 54 -11.00 -8.50 9.16
C VAL A 54 -10.78 -7.21 8.36
N ALA A 55 -11.80 -6.70 7.66
CA ALA A 55 -11.70 -5.53 6.80
C ALA A 55 -11.00 -4.34 7.49
N SER A 56 -11.47 -3.94 8.68
CA SER A 56 -10.87 -2.81 9.41
C SER A 56 -9.41 -3.06 9.83
N GLN A 57 -9.04 -4.31 10.10
CA GLN A 57 -7.67 -4.67 10.42
C GLN A 57 -6.77 -4.60 9.18
N LEU A 58 -7.27 -5.07 8.02
CA LEU A 58 -6.57 -4.98 6.75
C LEU A 58 -6.32 -3.53 6.33
N GLU A 59 -7.33 -2.65 6.46
CA GLU A 59 -7.18 -1.22 6.17
C GLU A 59 -6.12 -0.54 7.07
N ALA A 60 -6.08 -0.91 8.36
CA ALA A 60 -5.09 -0.39 9.29
C ALA A 60 -3.67 -0.84 8.93
N LEU A 61 -3.50 -2.11 8.57
CA LEU A 61 -2.22 -2.67 8.12
C LEU A 61 -1.75 -2.00 6.83
N GLU A 62 -2.65 -1.77 5.87
CA GLU A 62 -2.28 -1.13 4.61
C GLU A 62 -1.94 0.36 4.80
N THR A 63 -2.68 1.07 5.65
CA THR A 63 -2.34 2.44 6.02
C THR A 63 -0.95 2.52 6.66
N GLN A 64 -0.60 1.55 7.51
CA GLN A 64 0.73 1.48 8.10
C GLN A 64 1.80 1.22 7.03
N ARG A 65 1.57 0.25 6.14
CA ARG A 65 2.50 -0.08 5.05
C ARG A 65 2.75 1.12 4.13
N LEU A 66 1.70 1.84 3.74
CA LEU A 66 1.83 3.06 2.95
C LEU A 66 2.74 4.07 3.65
N ARG A 67 2.58 4.27 4.96
CA ARG A 67 3.47 5.15 5.74
C ARG A 67 4.92 4.66 5.76
N GLU A 68 5.15 3.36 5.88
CA GLU A 68 6.49 2.75 5.80
C GLU A 68 7.14 3.00 4.43
N MET A 69 6.35 3.01 3.35
CA MET A 69 6.78 3.39 2.00
C MET A 69 6.96 4.90 1.80
N GLY A 70 6.74 5.72 2.84
CA GLY A 70 6.87 7.17 2.79
C GLY A 70 5.61 7.92 2.36
N TYR A 71 4.45 7.25 2.27
CA TYR A 71 3.18 7.93 2.04
C TYR A 71 2.75 8.72 3.29
N GLN A 72 2.62 10.03 3.14
CA GLN A 72 2.30 10.95 4.24
C GLN A 72 0.81 11.27 4.34
N GLY A 73 -0.06 10.65 3.54
CA GLY A 73 -1.52 10.88 3.59
C GLY A 73 -2.01 12.15 2.88
N ALA A 74 -1.10 12.97 2.36
CA ALA A 74 -1.44 14.15 1.55
C ALA A 74 -0.56 14.20 0.30
N ALA A 75 -1.19 14.50 -0.85
CA ALA A 75 -0.45 14.85 -2.05
C ALA A 75 0.24 16.19 -1.81
N LYS A 76 1.58 16.21 -1.82
CA LYS A 76 2.34 17.46 -1.78
C LYS A 76 2.03 18.27 -3.02
N LYS A 77 1.59 19.51 -2.86
CA LYS A 77 1.50 20.47 -3.96
C LYS A 77 2.89 20.65 -4.59
N PRO A 78 3.01 21.06 -5.87
CA PRO A 78 4.32 21.19 -6.52
C PRO A 78 5.34 21.98 -5.68
N TRP A 79 4.94 23.10 -5.09
CA TRP A 79 5.82 23.95 -4.28
C TRP A 79 6.11 23.43 -2.87
N GLU A 80 5.46 22.36 -2.44
CA GLU A 80 5.75 21.65 -1.17
C GLU A 80 6.75 20.50 -1.38
N GLN A 81 7.16 20.25 -2.62
CA GLN A 81 8.10 19.18 -2.97
C GLN A 81 9.52 19.75 -3.08
N ASN A 82 10.38 19.47 -2.10
CA ASN A 82 11.77 19.98 -2.06
C ASN A 82 12.58 19.72 -3.35
N ILE A 83 12.31 18.61 -4.05
CA ILE A 83 12.99 18.29 -5.33
C ILE A 83 12.71 19.31 -6.44
N ARG A 84 11.65 20.12 -6.29
CA ARG A 84 11.24 21.15 -7.25
C ARG A 84 11.75 22.53 -6.87
N GLU A 85 12.41 22.70 -5.72
CA GLU A 85 13.07 23.96 -5.35
C GLU A 85 14.05 24.39 -6.46
N GLY A 86 14.00 25.66 -6.87
CA GLY A 86 14.79 26.20 -7.98
C GLY A 86 14.20 25.97 -9.39
N THR A 87 13.02 25.36 -9.49
CA THR A 87 12.23 25.30 -10.73
C THR A 87 10.94 26.10 -10.59
N LYS A 88 10.27 26.42 -11.71
CA LYS A 88 8.92 27.03 -11.68
C LYS A 88 7.89 26.20 -10.89
N GLY A 89 8.14 24.91 -10.71
CA GLY A 89 7.29 24.03 -9.91
C GLY A 89 7.50 24.15 -8.40
N GLY A 90 8.59 24.77 -7.95
CA GLY A 90 8.92 25.00 -6.54
C GLY A 90 8.39 26.33 -5.98
N GLU A 91 7.93 27.24 -6.84
CA GLU A 91 7.37 28.53 -6.44
C GLU A 91 5.89 28.37 -6.05
N ASN A 92 5.51 28.86 -4.86
CA ASN A 92 4.10 28.89 -4.44
C ASN A 92 3.39 30.05 -5.15
N PRO A 93 2.46 29.81 -6.08
CA PRO A 93 1.83 30.86 -6.87
C PRO A 93 0.85 31.74 -6.07
N TYR A 94 0.56 31.38 -4.82
CA TYR A 94 -0.32 32.11 -3.92
C TYR A 94 0.44 32.77 -2.76
N ALA A 95 1.78 32.82 -2.82
CA ALA A 95 2.59 33.41 -1.75
C ALA A 95 2.26 34.90 -1.50
N ASP A 96 1.85 35.62 -2.55
CA ASP A 96 1.55 37.05 -2.51
C ASP A 96 0.09 37.36 -2.10
N ASP A 97 -0.78 36.35 -2.00
CA ASP A 97 -2.21 36.47 -1.67
C ASP A 97 -2.52 36.18 -0.19
N ALA A 98 -1.50 35.86 0.61
CA ALA A 98 -1.66 35.52 2.03
C ALA A 98 -1.61 36.78 2.92
N ASP A 99 -2.72 37.51 2.99
CA ASP A 99 -3.01 38.55 3.99
C ASP A 99 -3.80 37.97 5.20
#